data_AF-A0A5Q3HGP5-F1
#
_entry.id   AF-A0A5Q3HGP5-F1
#
_cell.length_a   1.000
_cell.length_b   1.000
_cell.length_c   1.000
_cell.angle_alpha   90.00
_cell.angle_beta   90.00
_cell.angle_gamma   90.00
#
_symmetry.space_group_name_H-M   'P 1'
#
loop_
_entity.id
_entity.type
_entity.pdbx_description
1 polymer ?
#
loop_
_entity_poly.entity_id
_entity_poly.type
_entity_poly.pdbx_seq_one_letter_code
_entity_poly.pdbx_strand_id
1 'polypeptide(L)'
;MWEILLKQAPQSRGAEHSVLTDQNSRWHFQGLSNTVIVFIHGLLSSSNTCWMNANGQFWPDLVMGDPVFQNSSVYLAGYHTSVDAGLYDAAQCAQEVFSSLRFDNGSSRAPMDYDRIILVAHSLGGVVARRMLEENAAAFSAKAVGLILMASPTLGSAYAAALTPLAKLYKNRTGLELIPEDRILEDLDHRFRRLLDEKKIPRLVGAEASEHHGPLKWKYLPWRSRQIVEVSSSSRYFGSPRIIANTDHFTIVKPESRNHLSHKFISNFYIEKFSGNSVQPSLAPIEYVLTESLQARVLFDVYHSQCREYCLRRTADRTFSELLAIASVWICGESGVGKSTIVKRYLDMQAFRPVELTLGHVAGELSDDRLLAELIQTINTIEQGRKRSTTFAEAVDALTEVRKKSEVVLFIDEVPLSELSTASAARLLKFFSGLIDAVKKKAGPGAQFVICSIDEPEIKAGGEKLVEQMHLLKLSSWSSDELLDLARAIESAIPTLQTQGLLNSALIGAASGSPRFLKSFYKRRLSVGQNETEAMSLEITAGDFEKNKVHS
;
A
#
# COMPACT_ATOMS: atom_id res chain seq x y z
N MET A 1 19.02 -31.38 34.41
CA MET A 1 19.75 -31.95 33.24
C MET A 1 19.46 -31.16 31.95
N TRP A 2 19.45 -29.82 32.04
CA TRP A 2 19.32 -28.90 30.89
C TRP A 2 20.25 -27.66 31.06
N GLU A 3 21.23 -27.75 31.96
CA GLU A 3 22.17 -26.66 32.32
C GLU A 3 23.61 -26.88 31.81
N ILE A 4 23.87 -27.87 30.95
CA ILE A 4 25.24 -28.26 30.56
C ILE A 4 25.56 -28.00 29.06
N LEU A 5 24.68 -27.33 28.31
CA LEU A 5 24.89 -27.09 26.86
C LEU A 5 25.07 -25.61 26.43
N LEU A 6 25.44 -24.70 27.34
CA LEU A 6 25.75 -23.30 27.03
C LEU A 6 27.17 -22.84 27.39
N LYS A 7 28.11 -23.77 27.56
CA LYS A 7 29.54 -23.45 27.76
C LYS A 7 30.41 -24.21 26.78
N GLN A 8 30.54 -23.70 25.56
CA GLN A 8 31.73 -23.86 24.71
C GLN A 8 31.56 -23.08 23.39
N ALA A 9 32.01 -21.82 23.38
CA ALA A 9 32.49 -21.16 22.18
C ALA A 9 33.77 -20.37 22.56
N PRO A 10 34.86 -20.50 21.81
CA PRO A 10 36.20 -20.13 22.27
C PRO A 10 36.45 -18.62 22.25
N GLN A 11 37.10 -18.12 23.31
CA GLN A 11 37.72 -16.79 23.35
C GLN A 11 38.94 -16.77 22.42
N SER A 12 38.97 -15.85 21.46
CA SER A 12 40.19 -15.41 20.79
C SER A 12 40.35 -13.90 20.95
N ARG A 13 41.61 -13.49 21.06
CA ARG A 13 42.13 -12.27 21.68
C ARG A 13 41.93 -11.01 20.83
N GLY A 14 41.62 -9.90 21.52
CA GLY A 14 42.21 -8.57 21.35
C GLY A 14 42.35 -7.99 19.95
N ALA A 15 41.36 -7.18 19.57
CA ALA A 15 41.61 -5.96 18.80
C ALA A 15 40.83 -4.83 19.49
N GLU A 16 41.54 -3.81 19.94
CA GLU A 16 40.99 -2.58 20.51
C GLU A 16 40.11 -1.88 19.46
N HIS A 17 38.80 -2.14 19.49
CA HIS A 17 37.84 -1.19 18.96
C HIS A 17 37.43 -0.28 20.10
N SER A 18 37.92 0.95 20.03
CA SER A 18 37.49 2.10 20.83
C SER A 18 35.99 2.02 21.13
N VAL A 19 35.65 1.94 22.41
CA VAL A 19 34.28 2.14 22.91
C VAL A 19 33.92 3.58 22.55
N LEU A 20 33.34 3.76 21.36
CA LEU A 20 32.67 5.00 20.99
C LEU A 20 31.54 5.14 22.01
N THR A 21 31.63 6.17 22.85
CA THR A 21 30.53 6.65 23.66
C THR A 21 29.28 6.70 22.79
N ASP A 22 28.26 5.91 23.14
CA ASP A 22 27.07 5.63 22.33
C ASP A 22 26.18 6.89 22.30
N GLN A 23 26.59 7.90 21.54
CA GLN A 23 25.79 9.10 21.30
C GLN A 23 24.62 8.69 20.41
N ASN A 24 23.43 8.61 21.02
CA ASN A 24 22.23 8.16 20.33
C ASN A 24 21.79 9.16 19.23
N SER A 25 22.24 10.42 19.28
CA SER A 25 22.03 11.41 18.23
C SER A 25 23.35 11.93 17.67
N ARG A 26 23.61 11.73 16.38
CA ARG A 26 24.88 12.10 15.73
C ARG A 26 24.74 12.31 14.22
N TRP A 27 25.68 13.07 13.67
CA TRP A 27 25.93 13.06 12.23
C TRP A 27 26.49 11.70 11.80
N HIS A 28 25.89 11.13 10.76
CA HIS A 28 26.44 9.95 10.08
C HIS A 28 27.25 10.37 8.87
N PHE A 29 26.74 11.33 8.11
CA PHE A 29 27.39 11.87 6.94
C PHE A 29 26.97 13.33 6.73
N GLN A 30 27.91 14.19 6.31
CA GLN A 30 27.62 15.57 5.92
C GLN A 30 27.93 15.74 4.45
N GLY A 31 26.87 15.87 3.67
CA GLY A 31 26.95 16.06 2.24
C GLY A 31 27.03 17.54 1.87
N LEU A 32 27.05 17.78 0.56
CA LEU A 32 27.13 19.13 0.00
C LEU A 32 25.75 19.70 -0.37
N SER A 33 24.71 18.86 -0.38
CA SER A 33 23.36 19.28 -0.75
C SER A 33 22.67 20.06 0.38
N ASN A 34 21.65 20.84 0.03
CA ASN A 34 20.80 21.52 1.01
C ASN A 34 19.66 20.63 1.53
N THR A 35 19.86 19.31 1.52
CA THR A 35 18.92 18.31 2.06
C THR A 35 19.58 17.48 3.15
N VAL A 36 18.85 17.26 4.24
CA VAL A 36 19.22 16.31 5.30
C VAL A 36 18.18 15.19 5.40
N ILE A 37 18.66 13.96 5.49
CA ILE A 37 17.87 12.75 5.74
C ILE A 37 18.13 12.34 7.19
N VAL A 38 17.08 12.37 8.00
CA VAL A 38 17.10 12.11 9.43
C VAL A 38 16.46 10.75 9.70
N PHE A 39 17.21 9.84 10.31
CA PHE A 39 16.72 8.54 10.74
C PHE A 39 16.28 8.58 12.20
N ILE A 40 15.03 8.19 12.49
CA ILE A 40 14.44 8.16 13.84
C ILE A 40 14.05 6.73 14.18
N HIS A 41 14.76 6.14 15.16
CA HIS A 41 14.63 4.71 15.50
C HIS A 41 13.32 4.37 16.24
N GLY A 42 13.00 3.08 16.33
CA GLY A 42 11.87 2.56 17.09
C GLY A 42 12.17 2.27 18.57
N LEU A 43 11.17 1.70 19.25
CA LEU A 43 11.20 1.29 20.66
C LEU A 43 12.34 0.31 20.98
N LEU A 44 13.00 0.48 22.14
CA LEU A 44 14.05 -0.43 22.66
C LEU A 44 15.18 -0.72 21.66
N SER A 45 15.52 0.28 20.85
CA SER A 45 16.64 0.25 19.91
C SER A 45 17.45 1.54 20.04
N SER A 46 18.49 1.67 19.23
CA SER A 46 19.30 2.87 19.14
C SER A 46 19.54 3.25 17.70
N SER A 47 19.99 4.48 17.48
CA SER A 47 20.42 4.97 16.17
C SER A 47 21.47 4.08 15.49
N ASN A 48 22.26 3.30 16.25
CA ASN A 48 23.28 2.41 15.71
C ASN A 48 22.75 0.99 15.41
N THR A 49 21.74 0.52 16.15
CA THR A 49 21.28 -0.88 16.07
C THR A 49 19.99 -1.08 15.26
N CYS A 50 19.15 -0.03 15.16
CA CYS A 50 17.84 -0.09 14.51
C CYS A 50 17.97 -0.41 13.01
N TRP A 51 18.97 0.19 12.36
CA TRP A 51 19.13 0.17 10.90
C TRP A 51 20.17 -0.84 10.40
N MET A 52 20.70 -1.67 11.29
CA MET A 52 21.76 -2.64 11.00
C MET A 52 21.15 -3.99 10.62
N ASN A 53 21.47 -4.46 9.40
CA ASN A 53 21.16 -5.80 8.93
C ASN A 53 22.12 -6.83 9.56
N ALA A 54 21.67 -8.08 9.68
CA ALA A 54 22.48 -9.19 10.17
C ALA A 54 23.74 -9.47 9.33
N ASN A 55 23.75 -9.09 8.05
CA ASN A 55 24.92 -9.20 7.17
C ASN A 55 25.95 -8.06 7.35
N GLY A 56 25.72 -7.13 8.30
CA GLY A 56 26.59 -5.99 8.56
C GLY A 56 26.29 -4.74 7.72
N GLN A 57 25.29 -4.79 6.82
CA GLN A 57 24.88 -3.63 6.06
C GLN A 57 24.09 -2.64 6.95
N PHE A 58 24.50 -1.38 6.95
CA PHE A 58 23.80 -0.30 7.64
C PHE A 58 23.02 0.56 6.64
N TRP A 59 21.73 0.80 6.87
CA TRP A 59 20.89 1.51 5.89
C TRP A 59 21.34 2.95 5.62
N PRO A 60 21.76 3.76 6.62
CA PRO A 60 22.36 5.07 6.38
C PRO A 60 23.54 5.07 5.39
N ASP A 61 24.37 4.01 5.38
CA ASP A 61 25.47 3.87 4.40
C ASP A 61 24.95 3.63 2.98
N LEU A 62 23.87 2.86 2.85
CA LEU A 62 23.23 2.66 1.54
C LEU A 62 22.68 3.97 0.98
N VAL A 63 22.08 4.82 1.83
CA VAL A 63 21.56 6.14 1.44
C VAL A 63 22.70 7.08 1.07
N MET A 64 23.74 7.16 1.89
CA MET A 64 24.92 7.98 1.62
C MET A 64 25.58 7.58 0.28
N GLY A 65 25.68 6.28 0.01
CA GLY A 65 26.33 5.80 -1.21
C GLY A 65 25.46 5.88 -2.47
N ASP A 66 24.15 6.08 -2.36
CA ASP A 66 23.23 6.10 -3.51
C ASP A 66 23.18 7.49 -4.16
N PRO A 67 23.60 7.63 -5.44
CA PRO A 67 23.56 8.89 -6.17
C PRO A 67 22.19 9.57 -6.23
N VAL A 68 21.09 8.80 -6.08
CA VAL A 68 19.73 9.33 -6.07
C VAL A 68 19.55 10.43 -5.03
N PHE A 69 20.21 10.31 -3.88
CA PHE A 69 20.11 11.29 -2.80
C PHE A 69 21.04 12.49 -2.97
N GLN A 70 21.69 12.66 -4.13
CA GLN A 70 22.43 13.87 -4.51
C GLN A 70 23.43 14.36 -3.45
N ASN A 71 24.12 13.44 -2.76
CA ASN A 71 25.05 13.80 -1.69
C ASN A 71 24.38 14.60 -0.56
N SER A 72 23.18 14.16 -0.15
CA SER A 72 22.45 14.71 1.01
C SER A 72 23.08 14.28 2.31
N SER A 73 23.03 15.15 3.30
CA SER A 73 23.52 14.84 4.65
C SER A 73 22.64 13.79 5.32
N VAL A 74 23.23 12.94 6.15
CA VAL A 74 22.54 11.90 6.91
C VAL A 74 22.77 12.10 8.39
N TYR A 75 21.68 12.27 9.13
CA TYR A 75 21.67 12.44 10.58
C TYR A 75 20.91 11.29 11.23
N LEU A 76 21.43 10.77 12.35
CA LEU A 76 20.74 9.77 13.14
C LEU A 76 20.22 10.48 14.40
N ALA A 77 18.91 10.58 14.54
CA ALA A 77 18.26 11.18 15.69
C ALA A 77 17.73 10.07 16.60
N GLY A 78 18.38 9.92 17.75
CA GLY A 78 17.96 8.98 18.78
C GLY A 78 17.42 9.67 20.01
N TYR A 79 16.55 8.95 20.71
CA TYR A 79 15.89 9.38 21.93
C TYR A 79 15.92 8.26 22.96
N HIS A 80 15.82 8.60 24.24
CA HIS A 80 15.87 7.63 25.31
C HIS A 80 14.60 6.77 25.36
N THR A 81 14.77 5.44 25.31
CA THR A 81 13.66 4.47 25.44
C THR A 81 13.98 3.49 26.56
N SER A 82 13.67 3.83 27.82
CA SER A 82 13.91 2.96 28.98
C SER A 82 12.81 1.90 29.20
N VAL A 83 13.16 0.86 29.95
CA VAL A 83 12.31 -0.29 30.30
C VAL A 83 11.31 0.07 31.42
N ASP A 84 11.62 1.02 32.30
CA ASP A 84 10.73 1.41 33.42
C ASP A 84 9.94 2.71 33.19
N ALA A 85 9.88 3.20 31.95
CA ALA A 85 9.08 4.36 31.58
C ALA A 85 7.60 3.97 31.38
N GLY A 86 6.87 3.77 32.47
CA GLY A 86 5.40 3.72 32.43
C GLY A 86 4.87 4.91 31.62
N LEU A 87 3.88 4.70 30.74
CA LEU A 87 3.43 5.66 29.72
C LEU A 87 4.56 6.59 29.23
N TYR A 88 5.57 5.98 28.61
CA TYR A 88 6.29 6.53 27.45
C TYR A 88 5.97 7.99 27.16
N ASP A 89 6.83 8.87 27.65
CA ASP A 89 6.76 10.29 27.39
C ASP A 89 7.15 10.57 25.92
N ALA A 90 6.24 10.23 25.00
CA ALA A 90 6.41 10.52 23.58
C ALA A 90 6.59 12.03 23.33
N ALA A 91 6.16 12.88 24.28
CA ALA A 91 6.42 14.31 24.27
C ALA A 91 7.90 14.59 24.54
N GLN A 92 8.48 14.03 25.59
CA GLN A 92 9.91 14.11 25.89
C GLN A 92 10.73 13.49 24.76
N CYS A 93 10.33 12.34 24.23
CA CYS A 93 11.01 11.73 23.08
C CYS A 93 10.97 12.68 21.86
N ALA A 94 9.80 13.28 21.58
CA ALA A 94 9.66 14.25 20.50
C ALA A 94 10.50 15.50 20.76
N GLN A 95 10.56 15.96 22.00
CA GLN A 95 11.36 17.09 22.43
C GLN A 95 12.87 16.80 22.36
N GLU A 96 13.31 15.58 22.71
CA GLU A 96 14.69 15.11 22.59
C GLU A 96 15.11 15.06 21.13
N VAL A 97 14.31 14.43 20.27
CA VAL A 97 14.54 14.42 18.83
C VAL A 97 14.60 15.86 18.32
N PHE A 98 13.61 16.70 18.62
CA PHE A 98 13.58 18.09 18.15
C PHE A 98 14.80 18.89 18.62
N SER A 99 15.19 18.72 19.88
CA SER A 99 16.39 19.36 20.44
C SER A 99 17.64 18.91 19.68
N SER A 100 17.79 17.61 19.41
CA SER A 100 18.92 17.09 18.62
C SER A 100 18.99 17.66 17.20
N LEU A 101 17.85 18.01 16.59
CA LEU A 101 17.81 18.64 15.27
C LEU A 101 18.19 20.13 15.31
N ARG A 102 18.05 20.79 16.46
CA ARG A 102 18.36 22.22 16.64
C ARG A 102 19.79 22.48 17.09
N PHE A 103 20.42 21.51 17.75
CA PHE A 103 21.78 21.66 18.25
C PHE A 103 22.81 21.06 17.31
N ASP A 104 23.93 21.76 17.21
CA ASP A 104 25.08 21.29 16.46
C ASP A 104 25.92 20.35 17.34
N ASN A 105 25.68 19.04 17.21
CA ASN A 105 26.42 18.00 17.94
C ASN A 105 27.80 17.74 17.31
N GLY A 106 28.62 18.78 17.16
CA GLY A 106 30.02 18.68 16.72
C GLY A 106 30.27 18.87 15.23
N SER A 107 29.37 19.55 14.51
CA SER A 107 29.55 19.97 13.12
C SER A 107 29.56 21.49 12.95
N SER A 108 29.33 22.01 11.73
CA SER A 108 29.17 23.46 11.46
C SER A 108 27.72 23.87 11.14
N ARG A 109 26.77 22.93 11.20
CA ARG A 109 25.37 23.15 10.81
C ARG A 109 24.46 22.14 11.51
N ALA A 110 23.39 22.59 12.17
CA ALA A 110 22.37 21.71 12.75
C ALA A 110 21.40 21.18 11.66
N PRO A 111 20.75 20.03 11.84
CA PRO A 111 19.74 19.53 10.89
C PRO A 111 18.62 20.54 10.58
N MET A 112 18.21 21.35 11.56
CA MET A 112 17.19 22.40 11.38
C MET A 112 17.67 23.59 10.55
N ASP A 113 18.94 23.69 10.22
CA ASP A 113 19.43 24.75 9.33
C ASP A 113 19.20 24.41 7.85
N TYR A 114 18.87 23.15 7.52
CA TYR A 114 18.55 22.72 6.16
C TYR A 114 17.15 23.17 5.74
N ASP A 115 17.00 23.54 4.45
CA ASP A 115 15.70 23.94 3.89
C ASP A 115 14.82 22.72 3.56
N ARG A 116 15.47 21.57 3.37
CA ARG A 116 14.84 20.32 2.94
C ARG A 116 15.20 19.24 3.97
N ILE A 117 14.20 18.74 4.69
CA ILE A 117 14.37 17.75 5.75
C ILE A 117 13.51 16.53 5.43
N ILE A 118 14.12 15.35 5.35
CA ILE A 118 13.39 14.08 5.20
C ILE A 118 13.53 13.30 6.49
N LEU A 119 12.42 12.92 7.11
CA LEU A 119 12.35 12.12 8.31
C LEU A 119 12.00 10.67 7.93
N VAL A 120 12.90 9.72 8.17
CA VAL A 120 12.68 8.28 8.02
C VAL A 120 12.47 7.71 9.42
N ALA A 121 11.24 7.35 9.75
CA ALA A 121 10.85 7.01 11.11
C ALA A 121 10.28 5.60 11.20
N HIS A 122 10.82 4.79 12.13
CA HIS A 122 10.41 3.39 12.32
C HIS A 122 9.50 3.22 13.53
N SER A 123 8.40 2.48 13.39
CA SER A 123 7.58 2.04 14.53
C SER A 123 7.19 3.21 15.45
N LEU A 124 7.53 3.13 16.75
CA LEU A 124 7.34 4.21 17.73
C LEU A 124 8.02 5.52 17.32
N GLY A 125 9.15 5.48 16.62
CA GLY A 125 9.81 6.66 16.07
C GLY A 125 8.90 7.47 15.14
N GLY A 126 7.97 6.82 14.45
CA GLY A 126 6.97 7.52 13.63
C GLY A 126 5.85 8.19 14.43
N VAL A 127 5.57 7.73 15.66
CA VAL A 127 4.72 8.45 16.62
C VAL A 127 5.46 9.69 17.11
N VAL A 128 6.73 9.54 17.49
CA VAL A 128 7.62 10.62 17.94
C VAL A 128 7.77 11.70 16.86
N ALA A 129 8.02 11.30 15.62
CA ALA A 129 8.17 12.23 14.49
C ALA A 129 6.90 13.04 14.23
N ARG A 130 5.72 12.40 14.24
CA ARG A 130 4.43 13.10 14.07
C ARG A 130 4.16 14.08 15.18
N ARG A 131 4.41 13.68 16.44
CA ARG A 131 4.26 14.55 17.61
C ARG A 131 5.20 15.74 17.56
N MET A 132 6.47 15.52 17.22
CA MET A 132 7.45 16.59 17.02
C MET A 132 6.98 17.61 15.98
N LEU A 133 6.53 17.14 14.81
CA LEU A 133 6.05 18.02 13.73
C LEU A 133 4.81 18.79 14.15
N GLU A 134 3.90 18.16 14.90
CA GLU A 134 2.68 18.77 15.40
C GLU A 134 2.96 19.89 16.42
N GLU A 135 3.75 19.59 17.45
CA GLU A 135 4.08 20.53 18.53
C GLU A 135 4.97 21.67 18.04
N ASN A 136 5.75 21.47 16.97
CA ASN A 136 6.75 22.42 16.48
C ASN A 136 6.49 22.90 15.04
N ALA A 137 5.24 22.84 14.55
CA ALA A 137 4.90 23.14 13.15
C ALA A 137 5.45 24.48 12.65
N ALA A 138 5.46 25.51 13.50
CA ALA A 138 6.00 26.83 13.17
C ALA A 138 7.49 26.77 12.76
N ALA A 139 8.30 25.94 13.42
CA ALA A 139 9.73 25.77 13.11
C ALA A 139 9.96 25.09 11.76
N PHE A 140 8.97 24.35 11.26
CA PHE A 140 9.02 23.63 9.98
C PHE A 140 8.26 24.36 8.86
N SER A 141 7.47 25.40 9.16
CA SER A 141 6.58 26.08 8.22
C SER A 141 7.25 26.58 6.93
N ALA A 142 8.48 27.08 7.03
CA ALA A 142 9.26 27.56 5.88
C ALA A 142 10.02 26.44 5.14
N LYS A 143 10.03 25.21 5.66
CA LYS A 143 10.86 24.10 5.15
C LYS A 143 10.07 23.22 4.18
N ALA A 144 10.77 22.51 3.31
CA ALA A 144 10.24 21.33 2.65
C ALA A 144 10.47 20.14 3.59
N VAL A 145 9.39 19.44 3.96
CA VAL A 145 9.47 18.33 4.91
C VAL A 145 8.93 17.06 4.27
N GLY A 146 9.75 16.01 4.28
CA GLY A 146 9.37 14.67 3.86
C GLY A 146 9.19 13.79 5.08
N LEU A 147 8.08 13.09 5.21
CA LEU A 147 7.84 12.14 6.31
C LEU A 147 7.61 10.73 5.77
N ILE A 148 8.53 9.81 6.08
CA ILE A 148 8.46 8.42 5.69
C ILE A 148 8.20 7.57 6.95
N LEU A 149 7.03 6.95 7.03
CA LEU A 149 6.63 6.10 8.14
C LEU A 149 6.85 4.63 7.78
N MET A 150 7.79 3.97 8.46
CA MET A 150 8.11 2.56 8.28
C MET A 150 7.52 1.75 9.43
N ALA A 151 6.50 0.93 9.17
CA ALA A 151 5.81 0.12 10.16
C ALA A 151 5.35 0.92 11.41
N SER A 152 4.93 2.17 11.22
CA SER A 152 4.45 3.03 12.31
C SER A 152 2.92 2.95 12.47
N PRO A 153 2.38 2.83 13.69
CA PRO A 153 0.95 2.68 13.90
C PRO A 153 0.16 3.99 13.67
N THR A 154 -0.99 3.90 12.98
CA THR A 154 -1.87 5.06 12.66
C THR A 154 -3.36 4.86 13.06
N LEU A 155 -3.62 4.44 14.33
CA LEU A 155 -4.78 4.56 15.30
C LEU A 155 -6.22 4.00 15.14
N GLY A 156 -6.92 3.94 16.32
CA GLY A 156 -8.38 3.93 16.61
C GLY A 156 -9.02 2.61 17.11
N SER A 157 -9.53 2.55 18.37
CA SER A 157 -10.15 1.43 19.17
C SER A 157 -9.52 0.02 19.15
N ALA A 158 -8.82 -0.32 18.08
CA ALA A 158 -7.95 -1.48 17.91
C ALA A 158 -6.51 -1.20 18.38
N TYR A 159 -6.25 -0.09 19.08
CA TYR A 159 -4.91 0.25 19.58
C TYR A 159 -4.38 -0.82 20.56
N ALA A 160 -5.23 -1.22 21.51
CA ALA A 160 -4.93 -2.37 22.36
C ALA A 160 -4.61 -3.61 21.51
N ALA A 161 -5.34 -3.90 20.43
CA ALA A 161 -5.16 -5.11 19.63
C ALA A 161 -3.92 -5.09 18.72
N ALA A 162 -3.57 -3.95 18.11
CA ALA A 162 -2.43 -3.81 17.19
C ALA A 162 -1.09 -3.67 17.94
N LEU A 163 -1.09 -2.96 19.07
CA LEU A 163 0.07 -2.97 19.96
C LEU A 163 0.14 -4.22 20.81
N THR A 164 -0.92 -5.00 21.04
CA THR A 164 -0.84 -6.24 21.85
C THR A 164 0.24 -7.21 21.36
N PRO A 165 0.40 -7.51 20.06
CA PRO A 165 1.49 -8.33 19.55
C PRO A 165 2.87 -7.71 19.79
N LEU A 166 3.03 -6.40 19.54
CA LEU A 166 4.30 -5.68 19.77
C LEU A 166 4.64 -5.66 21.25
N ALA A 167 3.66 -5.29 22.07
CA ALA A 167 3.66 -5.29 23.50
C ALA A 167 4.06 -6.65 24.03
N LYS A 168 3.32 -7.71 23.71
CA LYS A 168 3.63 -9.09 24.11
C LYS A 168 5.01 -9.53 23.65
N LEU A 169 5.43 -9.18 22.43
CA LEU A 169 6.77 -9.49 21.94
C LEU A 169 7.86 -8.83 22.79
N TYR A 170 7.70 -7.56 23.17
CA TYR A 170 8.64 -6.85 24.03
C TYR A 170 8.51 -7.27 25.51
N LYS A 171 7.30 -7.49 26.04
CA LYS A 171 7.05 -8.10 27.36
C LYS A 171 7.78 -9.44 27.47
N ASN A 172 7.70 -10.30 26.45
CA ASN A 172 8.36 -11.60 26.44
C ASN A 172 9.89 -11.51 26.30
N ARG A 173 10.42 -10.40 25.76
CA ARG A 173 11.87 -10.17 25.64
C ARG A 173 12.48 -9.43 26.83
N THR A 174 11.69 -8.65 27.58
CA THR A 174 12.21 -7.68 28.56
C THR A 174 11.38 -7.51 29.84
N GLY A 175 10.25 -8.20 30.02
CA GLY A 175 9.45 -8.20 31.27
C GLY A 175 8.53 -6.99 31.48
N LEU A 176 8.26 -6.21 30.44
CA LEU A 176 7.55 -4.92 30.52
C LEU A 176 6.06 -5.00 30.90
N GLU A 177 5.57 -4.04 31.67
CA GLU A 177 4.13 -3.73 31.78
C GLU A 177 3.77 -2.55 30.88
N LEU A 178 3.14 -2.83 29.75
CA LEU A 178 2.56 -1.79 28.89
C LEU A 178 1.17 -1.43 29.43
N ILE A 179 1.05 -0.21 29.92
CA ILE A 179 -0.15 0.42 30.48
C ILE A 179 -0.89 1.17 29.36
N PRO A 180 -2.23 1.16 29.32
CA PRO A 180 -3.01 1.63 28.18
C PRO A 180 -3.29 3.14 28.25
N GLU A 181 -3.35 3.78 27.08
CA GLU A 181 -4.32 4.86 26.87
C GLU A 181 -4.58 5.04 25.36
N ASP A 182 -5.70 4.48 24.89
CA ASP A 182 -6.19 4.60 23.53
C ASP A 182 -6.41 6.08 23.11
N ARG A 183 -6.64 6.96 24.10
CA ARG A 183 -6.95 8.39 23.92
C ARG A 183 -5.78 9.24 23.40
N ILE A 184 -4.54 8.95 23.80
CA ILE A 184 -3.38 9.81 23.46
C ILE A 184 -3.02 9.69 21.97
N LEU A 185 -3.09 8.49 21.40
CA LEU A 185 -2.80 8.32 19.98
C LEU A 185 -3.98 8.70 19.08
N GLU A 186 -5.22 8.51 19.56
CA GLU A 186 -6.40 9.08 18.91
C GLU A 186 -6.28 10.61 18.82
N ASP A 187 -5.91 11.26 19.93
CA ASP A 187 -5.67 12.70 19.97
C ASP A 187 -4.51 13.13 19.06
N LEU A 188 -3.36 12.42 19.09
CA LEU A 188 -2.23 12.72 18.21
C LEU A 188 -2.61 12.60 16.74
N ASP A 189 -3.41 11.60 16.36
CA ASP A 189 -3.89 11.52 14.98
C ASP A 189 -4.79 12.68 14.60
N HIS A 190 -5.77 13.00 15.43
CA HIS A 190 -6.66 14.11 15.16
C HIS A 190 -5.87 15.41 14.99
N ARG A 191 -4.87 15.65 15.84
CA ARG A 191 -3.98 16.80 15.74
C ARG A 191 -3.09 16.76 14.50
N PHE A 192 -2.49 15.61 14.17
CA PHE A 192 -1.63 15.48 13.00
C PHE A 192 -2.41 15.61 11.69
N ARG A 193 -3.62 15.05 11.60
CA ARG A 193 -4.54 15.28 10.46
C ARG A 193 -4.90 16.73 10.32
N ARG A 194 -5.24 17.41 11.43
CA ARG A 194 -5.49 18.84 11.42
C ARG A 194 -4.27 19.64 10.93
N LEU A 195 -3.05 19.25 11.32
CA LEU A 195 -1.83 19.87 10.81
C LEU A 195 -1.70 19.74 9.28
N LEU A 196 -2.04 18.56 8.73
CA LEU A 196 -2.03 18.31 7.27
C LEU A 196 -3.13 19.11 6.56
N ASP A 197 -4.36 19.04 7.07
CA ASP A 197 -5.54 19.69 6.49
C ASP A 197 -5.41 21.22 6.49
N GLU A 198 -4.95 21.80 7.61
CA GLU A 198 -4.71 23.23 7.77
C GLU A 198 -3.40 23.68 7.09
N LYS A 199 -2.62 22.74 6.54
CA LYS A 199 -1.33 23.00 5.88
C LYS A 199 -0.39 23.84 6.76
N LYS A 200 -0.33 23.58 8.07
CA LYS A 200 0.56 24.31 8.99
C LYS A 200 2.04 24.16 8.62
N ILE A 201 2.37 23.06 7.95
CA ILE A 201 3.63 22.86 7.24
C ILE A 201 3.28 22.72 5.74
N PRO A 202 3.26 23.82 4.96
CA PRO A 202 2.68 23.83 3.61
C PRO A 202 3.34 22.88 2.62
N ARG A 203 4.63 22.60 2.80
CA ARG A 203 5.43 21.69 1.96
C ARG A 203 5.74 20.36 2.66
N LEU A 204 4.85 19.91 3.54
CA LEU A 204 4.90 18.57 4.12
C LEU A 204 4.29 17.56 3.15
N VAL A 205 5.11 16.58 2.76
CA VAL A 205 4.72 15.42 1.96
C VAL A 205 5.19 14.16 2.68
N GLY A 206 4.56 13.02 2.44
CA GLY A 206 4.96 11.79 3.10
C GLY A 206 4.63 10.52 2.33
N ALA A 207 5.04 9.40 2.90
CA ALA A 207 4.76 8.06 2.41
C ALA A 207 4.78 7.06 3.58
N GLU A 208 3.99 5.99 3.45
CA GLU A 208 3.81 5.01 4.52
C GLU A 208 4.05 3.59 3.99
N ALA A 209 4.79 2.79 4.76
CA ALA A 209 5.13 1.41 4.43
C ALA A 209 4.82 0.46 5.59
N SER A 210 4.29 -0.72 5.25
CA SER A 210 3.99 -1.80 6.20
C SER A 210 4.81 -3.05 5.93
N GLU A 211 5.08 -3.81 6.99
CA GLU A 211 5.68 -5.13 6.93
C GLU A 211 4.78 -6.17 6.24
N HIS A 212 5.40 -7.20 5.64
CA HIS A 212 4.68 -8.30 5.02
C HIS A 212 4.24 -9.37 6.03
N HIS A 213 5.00 -9.56 7.11
CA HIS A 213 4.80 -10.64 8.08
C HIS A 213 4.75 -10.13 9.54
N GLY A 214 3.98 -10.83 10.39
CA GLY A 214 4.05 -10.67 11.85
C GLY A 214 5.37 -11.19 12.45
N PRO A 215 5.66 -10.89 13.73
CA PRO A 215 7.00 -11.01 14.33
C PRO A 215 7.39 -12.42 14.77
N LEU A 216 6.45 -13.36 14.86
CA LEU A 216 6.73 -14.75 15.22
C LEU A 216 6.62 -15.65 13.99
N LYS A 217 7.77 -16.18 13.55
CA LYS A 217 7.86 -17.41 12.74
C LYS A 217 8.09 -18.59 13.67
N TRP A 218 7.09 -19.45 13.88
CA TRP A 218 7.30 -20.73 14.56
C TRP A 218 7.55 -21.83 13.53
N LYS A 219 8.74 -22.45 13.58
CA LYS A 219 9.29 -23.32 12.53
C LYS A 219 8.52 -24.64 12.31
N TYR A 220 7.57 -24.99 13.18
CA TYR A 220 6.93 -26.32 13.23
C TYR A 220 5.39 -26.30 13.35
N LEU A 221 4.72 -25.15 13.25
CA LEU A 221 3.25 -25.06 13.35
C LEU A 221 2.69 -24.19 12.21
N PRO A 222 1.61 -24.60 11.50
CA PRO A 222 1.02 -23.84 10.38
C PRO A 222 0.24 -22.58 10.81
N TRP A 223 0.48 -22.07 12.01
CA TRP A 223 -0.17 -20.89 12.55
C TRP A 223 0.78 -19.69 12.42
N ARG A 224 0.49 -18.83 11.44
CA ARG A 224 1.26 -17.60 11.17
C ARG A 224 0.73 -16.48 12.06
N SER A 225 1.60 -15.79 12.78
CA SER A 225 1.19 -14.62 13.58
C SER A 225 0.70 -13.50 12.66
N ARG A 226 -0.41 -12.84 13.04
CA ARG A 226 -0.94 -11.65 12.36
C ARG A 226 0.15 -10.57 12.23
N GLN A 227 0.13 -9.81 11.13
CA GLN A 227 0.95 -8.60 10.97
C GLN A 227 0.74 -7.69 12.20
N ILE A 228 1.79 -7.03 12.70
CA ILE A 228 1.66 -6.13 13.86
C ILE A 228 0.91 -4.87 13.43
N VAL A 229 1.15 -4.43 12.19
CA VAL A 229 0.46 -3.31 11.56
C VAL A 229 -0.44 -3.86 10.46
N GLU A 230 -1.73 -3.94 10.73
CA GLU A 230 -2.74 -4.27 9.73
C GLU A 230 -2.73 -3.21 8.64
N VAL A 231 -2.86 -3.60 7.36
CA VAL A 231 -2.78 -2.73 6.17
C VAL A 231 -3.79 -1.55 6.22
N SER A 232 -4.90 -1.73 6.95
CA SER A 232 -5.89 -0.68 7.24
C SER A 232 -5.37 0.44 8.17
N SER A 233 -4.28 0.19 8.91
CA SER A 233 -3.72 1.07 9.93
C SER A 233 -2.42 1.76 9.51
N SER A 234 -2.05 1.72 8.22
CA SER A 234 -0.83 2.35 7.68
C SER A 234 -1.07 3.24 6.46
N SER A 235 -2.32 3.51 6.08
CA SER A 235 -2.70 4.35 4.92
C SER A 235 -3.48 5.60 5.30
N ARG A 236 -3.07 6.24 6.39
CA ARG A 236 -3.92 7.25 7.03
C ARG A 236 -3.60 8.67 6.62
N TYR A 237 -2.35 8.95 6.27
CA TYR A 237 -1.86 10.31 6.11
C TYR A 237 -1.47 10.63 4.67
N PHE A 238 -0.91 9.66 3.93
CA PHE A 238 -0.24 9.96 2.66
C PHE A 238 -0.64 9.04 1.49
N GLY A 239 -1.80 8.39 1.58
CA GLY A 239 -2.35 7.52 0.53
C GLY A 239 -2.22 6.02 0.86
N SER A 240 -2.34 5.16 -0.17
CA SER A 240 -2.31 3.70 0.02
C SER A 240 -0.96 3.21 0.55
N PRO A 241 -0.93 2.31 1.53
CA PRO A 241 0.32 1.90 2.17
C PRO A 241 1.05 0.95 1.25
N ARG A 242 2.38 1.07 1.16
CA ARG A 242 3.17 0.09 0.41
C ARG A 242 3.58 -1.05 1.34
N ILE A 243 3.06 -2.26 1.09
CA ILE A 243 3.53 -3.45 1.77
C ILE A 243 4.92 -3.82 1.20
N ILE A 244 5.93 -3.86 2.06
CA ILE A 244 7.28 -4.24 1.68
C ILE A 244 7.41 -5.76 1.79
N ALA A 245 7.37 -6.43 0.64
CA ALA A 245 7.41 -7.89 0.59
C ALA A 245 8.63 -8.48 1.32
N ASN A 246 8.43 -9.66 1.90
CA ASN A 246 9.43 -10.45 2.64
C ASN A 246 10.05 -9.77 3.86
N THR A 247 9.40 -8.76 4.41
CA THR A 247 9.83 -8.09 5.65
C THR A 247 8.90 -8.40 6.82
N ASP A 248 9.47 -8.37 8.01
CA ASP A 248 8.75 -8.27 9.28
C ASP A 248 8.99 -6.87 9.91
N HIS A 249 8.41 -6.65 11.08
CA HIS A 249 8.51 -5.39 11.81
C HIS A 249 9.94 -4.88 12.03
N PHE A 250 10.94 -5.77 12.15
CA PHE A 250 12.33 -5.39 12.38
C PHE A 250 13.13 -5.31 11.09
N THR A 251 12.87 -6.22 10.15
CA THR A 251 13.65 -6.34 8.91
C THR A 251 13.23 -5.32 7.86
N ILE A 252 12.02 -4.74 7.96
CA ILE A 252 11.57 -3.67 7.05
C ILE A 252 12.48 -2.45 7.03
N VAL A 253 13.24 -2.20 8.10
CA VAL A 253 14.19 -1.09 8.19
C VAL A 253 15.66 -1.54 8.12
N LYS A 254 15.90 -2.77 7.66
CA LYS A 254 17.24 -3.37 7.58
C LYS A 254 17.51 -3.89 6.17
N PRO A 255 17.45 -3.03 5.14
CA PRO A 255 17.75 -3.45 3.78
C PRO A 255 19.17 -4.01 3.66
N GLU A 256 19.28 -5.14 2.97
CA GLU A 256 20.56 -5.81 2.71
C GLU A 256 21.36 -5.18 1.57
N SER A 257 20.72 -4.38 0.72
CA SER A 257 21.34 -3.68 -0.41
C SER A 257 20.44 -2.54 -0.92
N ARG A 258 20.94 -1.73 -1.86
CA ARG A 258 20.14 -0.70 -2.55
C ARG A 258 18.98 -1.27 -3.36
N ASN A 259 19.05 -2.55 -3.73
CA ASN A 259 17.99 -3.22 -4.46
C ASN A 259 16.83 -3.67 -3.57
N HIS A 260 17.02 -3.66 -2.24
CA HIS A 260 15.98 -4.01 -1.29
C HIS A 260 14.79 -3.05 -1.38
N LEU A 261 13.58 -3.59 -1.25
CA LEU A 261 12.34 -2.83 -1.47
C LEU A 261 12.20 -1.63 -0.51
N SER A 262 12.64 -1.75 0.75
CA SER A 262 12.68 -0.62 1.68
C SER A 262 13.56 0.52 1.20
N HIS A 263 14.72 0.22 0.61
CA HIS A 263 15.62 1.23 0.08
C HIS A 263 15.01 1.89 -1.16
N LYS A 264 14.49 1.07 -2.10
CA LYS A 264 13.77 1.59 -3.28
C LYS A 264 12.57 2.46 -2.90
N PHE A 265 11.88 2.14 -1.81
CA PHE A 265 10.76 2.92 -1.31
C PHE A 265 11.15 4.36 -0.97
N ILE A 266 12.24 4.55 -0.22
CA ILE A 266 12.73 5.90 0.13
C ILE A 266 13.34 6.62 -1.07
N SER A 267 14.02 5.90 -1.98
CA SER A 267 14.59 6.48 -3.21
C SER A 267 13.50 6.99 -4.13
N ASN A 268 12.42 6.21 -4.33
CA ASN A 268 11.27 6.62 -5.13
C ASN A 268 10.57 7.83 -4.52
N PHE A 269 10.35 7.84 -3.19
CA PHE A 269 9.80 9.00 -2.51
C PHE A 269 10.65 10.26 -2.73
N TYR A 270 11.98 10.14 -2.61
CA TYR A 270 12.90 11.25 -2.84
C TYR A 270 12.76 11.81 -4.26
N ILE A 271 12.78 10.94 -5.28
CA ILE A 271 12.67 11.33 -6.68
C ILE A 271 11.31 12.01 -6.94
N GLU A 272 10.22 11.35 -6.58
CA GLU A 272 8.85 11.75 -6.94
C GLU A 272 8.37 12.99 -6.19
N LYS A 273 8.78 13.16 -4.93
CA LYS A 273 8.20 14.16 -4.02
C LYS A 273 9.21 15.18 -3.52
N PHE A 274 10.51 14.94 -3.71
CA PHE A 274 11.54 15.67 -2.98
C PHE A 274 12.82 16.01 -3.76
N SER A 275 12.89 15.74 -5.06
CA SER A 275 13.99 16.22 -5.91
C SER A 275 13.57 17.58 -6.51
N GLY A 276 14.18 18.67 -6.04
CA GLY A 276 13.72 20.04 -6.29
C GLY A 276 13.94 20.62 -7.69
N ASN A 277 14.22 19.80 -8.72
CA ASN A 277 14.55 20.29 -10.05
C ASN A 277 13.45 20.00 -11.07
N SER A 278 12.81 21.08 -11.55
CA SER A 278 12.49 21.24 -12.96
C SER A 278 13.77 21.12 -13.79
N VAL A 279 14.18 19.89 -14.12
CA VAL A 279 15.13 19.67 -15.22
C VAL A 279 14.34 19.77 -16.51
N GLN A 280 14.45 20.90 -17.21
CA GLN A 280 14.33 20.89 -18.66
C GLN A 280 15.39 19.92 -19.18
N PRO A 281 15.03 18.87 -19.93
CA PRO A 281 15.97 17.85 -20.34
C PRO A 281 16.93 18.45 -21.37
N SER A 282 18.15 18.79 -20.96
CA SER A 282 19.24 18.95 -21.93
C SER A 282 19.59 17.57 -22.46
N LEU A 283 19.12 17.34 -23.67
CA LEU A 283 19.38 16.23 -24.61
C LEU A 283 20.63 15.38 -24.29
N ALA A 284 20.39 14.33 -23.52
CA ALA A 284 21.02 13.02 -23.61
C ALA A 284 19.88 11.99 -23.46
N PRO A 285 19.94 10.82 -24.13
CA PRO A 285 18.77 10.20 -24.75
C PRO A 285 17.61 9.99 -23.79
N ILE A 286 16.49 10.60 -24.18
CA ILE A 286 15.18 10.52 -23.55
C ILE A 286 14.70 9.07 -23.69
N GLU A 287 15.04 8.22 -22.72
CA GLU A 287 14.47 6.86 -22.65
C GLU A 287 14.11 6.42 -21.22
N TYR A 288 14.51 7.17 -20.19
CA TYR A 288 14.42 6.67 -18.80
C TYR A 288 13.46 7.42 -17.86
N VAL A 289 12.77 8.49 -18.31
CA VAL A 289 12.05 9.41 -17.39
C VAL A 289 10.53 9.47 -17.61
N LEU A 290 9.94 8.62 -18.44
CA LEU A 290 8.47 8.55 -18.60
C LEU A 290 7.95 7.15 -18.29
N THR A 291 7.93 6.75 -17.02
CA THR A 291 7.44 5.43 -16.63
C THR A 291 7.41 5.21 -15.12
N GLU A 292 6.25 4.89 -14.54
CA GLU A 292 6.19 3.59 -13.87
C GLU A 292 6.93 2.61 -14.77
N SER A 293 8.02 1.96 -14.30
CA SER A 293 8.91 1.17 -15.16
C SER A 293 8.09 0.44 -16.23
N LEU A 294 8.50 0.45 -17.49
CA LEU A 294 7.73 -0.17 -18.60
C LEU A 294 7.14 -1.54 -18.19
N GLN A 295 7.89 -2.28 -17.38
CA GLN A 295 7.49 -3.48 -16.66
C GLN A 295 6.21 -3.34 -15.81
N ALA A 296 6.10 -2.33 -14.93
CA ALA A 296 4.89 -2.03 -14.16
C ALA A 296 3.69 -1.68 -15.04
N ARG A 297 3.87 -0.93 -16.14
CA ARG A 297 2.79 -0.60 -17.09
C ARG A 297 2.32 -1.79 -17.93
N VAL A 298 3.23 -2.69 -18.29
CA VAL A 298 2.91 -3.90 -19.06
C VAL A 298 2.32 -4.98 -18.15
N LEU A 299 2.95 -5.22 -17.01
CA LEU A 299 2.62 -6.28 -16.05
C LEU A 299 1.73 -5.77 -14.89
N PHE A 300 0.89 -4.76 -15.11
CA PHE A 300 0.04 -4.22 -14.05
C PHE A 300 -0.87 -5.27 -13.39
N ASP A 301 -1.04 -5.15 -12.06
CA ASP A 301 -2.04 -5.91 -11.28
C ASP A 301 -3.39 -5.19 -11.25
N VAL A 302 -3.35 -3.86 -11.12
CA VAL A 302 -4.52 -2.99 -11.08
C VAL A 302 -4.42 -2.02 -12.25
N TYR A 303 -5.51 -1.88 -13.00
CA TYR A 303 -5.55 -0.97 -14.13
C TYR A 303 -5.44 0.50 -13.67
N HIS A 304 -4.60 1.27 -14.37
CA HIS A 304 -4.58 2.73 -14.37
C HIS A 304 -4.33 3.22 -15.81
N SER A 305 -4.55 4.51 -16.07
CA SER A 305 -4.53 5.08 -17.42
C SER A 305 -3.22 4.83 -18.19
N GLN A 306 -2.08 4.77 -17.48
CA GLN A 306 -0.77 4.50 -18.09
C GLN A 306 -0.62 3.08 -18.65
N CYS A 307 -1.49 2.14 -18.27
CA CYS A 307 -1.50 0.75 -18.78
C CYS A 307 -2.35 0.56 -20.03
N ARG A 308 -3.08 1.60 -20.46
CA ARG A 308 -4.10 1.51 -21.51
C ARG A 308 -3.56 0.87 -22.79
N GLU A 309 -2.33 1.22 -23.16
CA GLU A 309 -1.65 0.73 -24.37
C GLU A 309 -1.26 -0.76 -24.29
N TYR A 310 -1.10 -1.32 -23.09
CA TYR A 310 -0.74 -2.73 -22.86
C TYR A 310 -1.94 -3.60 -22.46
N CYS A 311 -3.15 -3.03 -22.40
CA CYS A 311 -4.36 -3.78 -22.10
C CYS A 311 -4.94 -4.40 -23.38
N LEU A 312 -4.84 -5.73 -23.50
CA LEU A 312 -5.42 -6.46 -24.62
C LEU A 312 -6.94 -6.19 -24.69
N ARG A 313 -7.45 -5.92 -25.90
CA ARG A 313 -8.88 -5.74 -26.14
C ARG A 313 -9.49 -7.08 -26.54
N ARG A 314 -10.50 -7.51 -25.78
CA ARG A 314 -11.24 -8.75 -26.03
C ARG A 314 -12.59 -8.44 -26.64
N THR A 315 -13.25 -9.48 -27.15
CA THR A 315 -14.66 -9.41 -27.55
C THR A 315 -15.54 -8.95 -26.38
N ALA A 316 -15.20 -9.36 -25.16
CA ALA A 316 -15.90 -8.95 -23.94
C ALA A 316 -15.88 -7.43 -23.70
N ASP A 317 -14.79 -6.72 -24.05
CA ASP A 317 -14.74 -5.25 -23.96
C ASP A 317 -15.81 -4.60 -24.86
N ARG A 318 -16.01 -5.16 -26.06
CA ARG A 318 -17.02 -4.68 -27.01
C ARG A 318 -18.43 -4.99 -26.50
N THR A 319 -18.67 -6.23 -26.07
CA THR A 319 -19.97 -6.63 -25.50
C THR A 319 -20.33 -5.79 -24.28
N PHE A 320 -19.37 -5.52 -23.39
CA PHE A 320 -19.56 -4.64 -22.25
C PHE A 320 -20.01 -3.24 -22.69
N SER A 321 -19.32 -2.63 -23.65
CA SER A 321 -19.67 -1.30 -24.17
C SER A 321 -21.05 -1.28 -24.84
N GLU A 322 -21.43 -2.34 -25.56
CA GLU A 322 -22.74 -2.45 -26.23
C GLU A 322 -23.88 -2.62 -25.22
N LEU A 323 -23.67 -3.42 -24.17
CA LEU A 323 -24.64 -3.58 -23.08
C LEU A 323 -24.81 -2.30 -22.26
N LEU A 324 -23.71 -1.63 -21.93
CA LEU A 324 -23.74 -0.44 -21.09
C LEU A 324 -24.47 0.73 -21.78
N ALA A 325 -24.43 0.78 -23.11
CA ALA A 325 -25.15 1.77 -23.90
C ALA A 325 -26.69 1.67 -23.78
N ILE A 326 -27.21 0.51 -23.36
CA ILE A 326 -28.65 0.26 -23.24
C ILE A 326 -29.13 0.04 -21.80
N ALA A 327 -28.26 -0.45 -20.89
CA ALA A 327 -28.64 -0.78 -19.53
C ALA A 327 -27.45 -0.78 -18.55
N SER A 328 -27.75 -0.88 -17.25
CA SER A 328 -26.71 -1.14 -16.25
C SER A 328 -26.16 -2.55 -16.45
N VAL A 329 -24.92 -2.80 -16.05
CA VAL A 329 -24.26 -4.10 -16.29
C VAL A 329 -23.75 -4.72 -14.99
N TRP A 330 -24.12 -5.98 -14.77
CA TRP A 330 -23.51 -6.84 -13.77
C TRP A 330 -22.50 -7.76 -14.44
N ILE A 331 -21.24 -7.71 -14.01
CA ILE A 331 -20.17 -8.56 -14.54
C ILE A 331 -19.83 -9.64 -13.51
N CYS A 332 -19.94 -10.91 -13.89
CA CYS A 332 -19.51 -12.05 -13.07
C CYS A 332 -18.45 -12.88 -13.79
N GLY A 333 -17.72 -13.71 -13.03
CA GLY A 333 -16.68 -14.59 -13.57
C GLY A 333 -15.55 -14.83 -12.58
N GLU A 334 -14.70 -15.81 -12.87
CA GLU A 334 -13.62 -16.23 -11.97
C GLU A 334 -12.66 -15.08 -11.59
N SER A 335 -11.91 -15.28 -10.50
CA SER A 335 -10.88 -14.31 -10.09
C SER A 335 -9.80 -14.20 -11.17
N GLY A 336 -9.38 -12.97 -11.49
CA GLY A 336 -8.28 -12.74 -12.43
C GLY A 336 -8.65 -12.72 -13.92
N VAL A 337 -9.89 -12.95 -14.32
CA VAL A 337 -10.30 -12.92 -15.75
C VAL A 337 -10.41 -11.51 -16.35
N GLY A 338 -10.25 -10.46 -15.54
CA GLY A 338 -10.21 -9.06 -16.00
C GLY A 338 -11.50 -8.26 -15.85
N LYS A 339 -12.41 -8.65 -14.94
CA LYS A 339 -13.68 -7.94 -14.65
C LYS A 339 -13.45 -6.43 -14.42
N SER A 340 -12.72 -6.07 -13.36
CA SER A 340 -12.40 -4.69 -13.01
C SER A 340 -11.59 -3.97 -14.10
N THR A 341 -10.73 -4.70 -14.82
CA THR A 341 -9.91 -4.14 -15.90
C THR A 341 -10.76 -3.64 -17.07
N ILE A 342 -11.76 -4.41 -17.51
CA ILE A 342 -12.67 -4.00 -18.60
C ILE A 342 -13.41 -2.71 -18.21
N VAL A 343 -13.92 -2.65 -16.97
CA VAL A 343 -14.65 -1.48 -16.47
C VAL A 343 -13.74 -0.26 -16.37
N LYS A 344 -12.60 -0.37 -15.67
CA LYS A 344 -11.69 0.75 -15.45
C LYS A 344 -11.10 1.28 -16.76
N ARG A 345 -10.82 0.40 -17.72
CA ARG A 345 -10.40 0.80 -19.07
C ARG A 345 -11.48 1.59 -19.79
N TYR A 346 -12.72 1.11 -19.76
CA TYR A 346 -13.84 1.81 -20.38
C TYR A 346 -14.03 3.21 -19.77
N LEU A 347 -14.04 3.30 -18.43
CA LEU A 347 -14.16 4.58 -17.72
C LEU A 347 -13.03 5.55 -18.09
N ASP A 348 -11.80 5.05 -18.17
CA ASP A 348 -10.64 5.83 -18.57
C ASP A 348 -10.71 6.31 -20.03
N MET A 349 -11.20 5.47 -20.96
CA MET A 349 -11.43 5.84 -22.35
C MET A 349 -12.49 6.93 -22.52
N GLN A 350 -13.55 6.90 -21.69
CA GLN A 350 -14.63 7.88 -21.70
C GLN A 350 -14.33 9.11 -20.83
N ALA A 351 -13.18 9.15 -20.13
CA ALA A 351 -12.86 10.14 -19.10
C ALA A 351 -13.93 10.26 -18.00
N PHE A 352 -14.63 9.16 -17.73
CA PHE A 352 -15.64 9.05 -16.69
C PHE A 352 -15.00 8.93 -15.31
N ARG A 353 -15.71 9.47 -14.31
CA ARG A 353 -15.29 9.51 -12.89
C ARG A 353 -16.50 9.16 -12.01
N PRO A 354 -16.96 7.90 -12.03
CA PRO A 354 -18.04 7.46 -11.17
C PRO A 354 -17.59 7.47 -9.70
N VAL A 355 -18.55 7.29 -8.79
CA VAL A 355 -18.23 6.82 -7.44
C VAL A 355 -17.74 5.38 -7.55
N GLU A 356 -16.57 5.06 -7.01
CA GLU A 356 -16.01 3.70 -6.99
C GLU A 356 -16.12 3.12 -5.58
N LEU A 357 -16.91 2.07 -5.42
CA LEU A 357 -17.15 1.36 -4.15
C LEU A 357 -16.58 -0.05 -4.26
N THR A 358 -15.84 -0.52 -3.26
CA THR A 358 -15.32 -1.91 -3.22
C THR A 358 -15.90 -2.62 -2.00
N LEU A 359 -16.59 -3.75 -2.20
CA LEU A 359 -17.25 -4.47 -1.11
C LEU A 359 -16.51 -5.74 -0.64
N GLY A 360 -15.36 -6.05 -1.23
CA GLY A 360 -14.59 -7.28 -0.92
C GLY A 360 -14.02 -7.35 0.51
N HIS A 361 -14.03 -6.24 1.25
CA HIS A 361 -13.58 -6.18 2.65
C HIS A 361 -14.74 -6.30 3.66
N VAL A 362 -15.99 -6.32 3.19
CA VAL A 362 -17.17 -6.27 4.05
C VAL A 362 -17.58 -7.69 4.44
N ALA A 363 -16.91 -8.22 5.48
CA ALA A 363 -17.20 -9.55 6.01
C ALA A 363 -18.51 -9.59 6.84
N GLY A 364 -19.23 -10.71 6.75
CA GLY A 364 -20.42 -11.01 7.57
C GLY A 364 -21.74 -10.53 6.97
N GLU A 365 -22.82 -10.53 7.77
CA GLU A 365 -24.14 -10.09 7.31
C GLU A 365 -24.12 -8.60 6.91
N LEU A 366 -24.52 -8.33 5.65
CA LEU A 366 -24.69 -6.99 5.10
C LEU A 366 -26.08 -6.46 5.43
N SER A 367 -26.18 -5.54 6.39
CA SER A 367 -27.39 -4.76 6.61
C SER A 367 -27.45 -3.57 5.63
N ASP A 368 -28.67 -3.09 5.37
CA ASP A 368 -28.90 -1.93 4.51
C ASP A 368 -28.19 -0.67 5.07
N ASP A 369 -28.17 -0.52 6.40
CA ASP A 369 -27.47 0.58 7.07
C ASP A 369 -25.96 0.54 6.85
N ARG A 370 -25.37 -0.66 6.86
CA ARG A 370 -23.93 -0.84 6.63
C ARG A 370 -23.58 -0.56 5.16
N LEU A 371 -24.38 -1.05 4.22
CA LEU A 371 -24.23 -0.76 2.79
C LEU A 371 -24.36 0.74 2.50
N LEU A 372 -25.35 1.38 3.13
CA LEU A 372 -25.56 2.82 3.01
C LEU A 372 -24.39 3.61 3.63
N ALA A 373 -23.87 3.18 4.78
CA ALA A 373 -22.72 3.80 5.41
C ALA A 373 -21.47 3.76 4.52
N GLU A 374 -21.17 2.60 3.92
CA GLU A 374 -20.04 2.44 2.99
C GLU A 374 -20.20 3.32 1.73
N LEU A 375 -21.40 3.35 1.16
CA LEU A 375 -21.72 4.22 0.03
C LEU A 375 -21.54 5.70 0.39
N ILE A 376 -22.09 6.14 1.52
CA ILE A 376 -21.99 7.52 2.01
C ILE A 376 -20.53 7.92 2.29
N GLN A 377 -19.77 7.04 2.94
CA GLN A 377 -18.36 7.27 3.25
C GLN A 377 -17.55 7.44 1.96
N THR A 378 -17.83 6.61 0.95
CA THR A 378 -17.19 6.68 -0.37
C THR A 378 -17.52 7.99 -1.08
N ILE A 379 -18.80 8.38 -1.12
CA ILE A 379 -19.25 9.66 -1.71
C ILE A 379 -18.58 10.85 -1.04
N ASN A 380 -18.58 10.89 0.30
CA ASN A 380 -18.04 12.01 1.07
C ASN A 380 -16.51 12.17 0.92
N THR A 381 -15.80 11.10 0.59
CA THR A 381 -14.35 11.15 0.32
C THR A 381 -14.05 11.89 -0.99
N ILE A 382 -14.98 11.86 -1.94
CA ILE A 382 -14.85 12.47 -3.27
C ILE A 382 -15.32 13.94 -3.26
N GLU A 383 -16.27 14.31 -2.39
CA GLU A 383 -16.91 15.64 -2.36
C GLU A 383 -16.19 16.72 -1.52
N GLN A 384 -14.85 16.78 -1.54
CA GLN A 384 -14.08 17.77 -0.77
C GLN A 384 -14.62 19.21 -0.94
N GLY A 385 -15.19 19.78 0.13
CA GLY A 385 -15.72 21.15 0.16
C GLY A 385 -17.24 21.31 -0.05
N ARG A 386 -18.03 20.24 -0.17
CA ARG A 386 -19.50 20.29 -0.25
C ARG A 386 -20.19 19.78 1.02
N LYS A 387 -21.52 19.95 1.09
CA LYS A 387 -22.38 19.40 2.14
C LYS A 387 -22.27 17.87 2.13
N ARG A 388 -21.75 17.28 3.22
CA ARG A 388 -21.61 15.83 3.37
C ARG A 388 -22.98 15.15 3.28
N SER A 389 -23.07 14.09 2.50
CA SER A 389 -24.23 13.20 2.49
C SER A 389 -24.27 12.39 3.78
N THR A 390 -25.45 12.24 4.35
CA THR A 390 -25.69 11.46 5.59
C THR A 390 -26.91 10.54 5.49
N THR A 391 -27.68 10.65 4.40
CA THR A 391 -28.91 9.88 4.17
C THR A 391 -28.92 9.22 2.80
N PHE A 392 -29.80 8.23 2.62
CA PHE A 392 -30.04 7.59 1.32
C PHE A 392 -30.44 8.58 0.23
N ALA A 393 -31.31 9.54 0.55
CA ALA A 393 -31.73 10.59 -0.39
C ALA A 393 -30.54 11.48 -0.80
N GLU A 394 -29.68 11.87 0.14
CA GLU A 394 -28.48 12.65 -0.16
C GLU A 394 -27.42 11.85 -0.95
N ALA A 395 -27.37 10.52 -0.77
CA ALA A 395 -26.53 9.65 -1.60
C ALA A 395 -27.06 9.59 -3.04
N VAL A 396 -28.38 9.47 -3.23
CA VAL A 396 -29.03 9.54 -4.56
C VAL A 396 -28.75 10.87 -5.25
N ASP A 397 -28.79 11.97 -4.49
CA ASP A 397 -28.52 13.32 -4.99
C ASP A 397 -27.07 13.47 -5.46
N ALA A 398 -26.12 12.99 -4.66
CA ALA A 398 -24.71 12.99 -5.04
C ALA A 398 -24.44 12.16 -6.31
N LEU A 399 -25.03 10.96 -6.42
CA LEU A 399 -24.92 10.14 -7.64
C LEU A 399 -25.58 10.82 -8.86
N THR A 400 -26.67 11.56 -8.65
CA THR A 400 -27.31 12.37 -9.70
C THR A 400 -26.40 13.52 -10.16
N GLU A 401 -25.63 14.12 -9.26
CA GLU A 401 -24.63 15.14 -9.64
C GLU A 401 -23.49 14.54 -10.46
N VAL A 402 -23.04 13.32 -10.13
CA VAL A 402 -22.03 12.58 -10.93
C VAL A 402 -22.55 12.35 -12.36
N ARG A 403 -23.85 12.07 -12.52
CA ARG A 403 -24.47 11.88 -13.84
C ARG A 403 -24.28 13.05 -14.80
N LYS A 404 -24.07 14.28 -14.29
CA LYS A 404 -23.82 15.45 -15.14
C LYS A 404 -22.50 15.35 -15.91
N LYS A 405 -21.56 14.51 -15.45
CA LYS A 405 -20.21 14.38 -16.00
C LYS A 405 -19.89 12.97 -16.50
N SER A 406 -20.68 11.97 -16.11
CA SER A 406 -20.38 10.56 -16.35
C SER A 406 -21.67 9.79 -16.59
N GLU A 407 -21.72 8.97 -17.63
CA GLU A 407 -22.87 8.08 -17.86
C GLU A 407 -22.94 7.00 -16.77
N VAL A 408 -21.78 6.42 -16.43
CA VAL A 408 -21.63 5.53 -15.28
C VAL A 408 -21.58 6.38 -14.02
N VAL A 409 -22.53 6.22 -13.12
CA VAL A 409 -22.62 7.03 -11.89
C VAL A 409 -21.97 6.32 -10.70
N LEU A 410 -22.04 4.99 -10.67
CA LEU A 410 -21.52 4.15 -9.60
C LEU A 410 -20.93 2.88 -10.19
N PHE A 411 -19.69 2.60 -9.81
CA PHE A 411 -19.00 1.34 -10.06
C PHE A 411 -18.79 0.63 -8.72
N ILE A 412 -19.35 -0.58 -8.59
CA ILE A 412 -19.21 -1.43 -7.41
C ILE A 412 -18.34 -2.63 -7.77
N ASP A 413 -17.21 -2.78 -7.10
CA ASP A 413 -16.27 -3.89 -7.30
C ASP A 413 -16.29 -4.88 -6.14
N GLU A 414 -15.92 -6.12 -6.43
CA GLU A 414 -15.77 -7.22 -5.46
C GLU A 414 -16.99 -7.46 -4.56
N VAL A 415 -18.20 -7.59 -5.12
CA VAL A 415 -19.38 -7.98 -4.35
C VAL A 415 -19.24 -9.43 -3.85
N PRO A 416 -19.25 -9.70 -2.53
CA PRO A 416 -18.90 -11.00 -1.96
C PRO A 416 -20.10 -11.95 -1.87
N LEU A 417 -20.73 -12.28 -3.01
CA LEU A 417 -21.98 -13.05 -3.04
C LEU A 417 -21.88 -14.43 -2.36
N SER A 418 -20.77 -15.14 -2.53
CA SER A 418 -20.54 -16.46 -1.92
C SER A 418 -20.37 -16.44 -0.40
N GLU A 419 -20.03 -15.28 0.18
CA GLU A 419 -19.89 -15.11 1.63
C GLU A 419 -21.23 -14.79 2.31
N LEU A 420 -22.27 -14.53 1.52
CA LEU A 420 -23.59 -14.12 2.00
C LEU A 420 -24.56 -15.29 2.04
N SER A 421 -25.41 -15.30 3.08
CA SER A 421 -26.60 -16.15 3.07
C SER A 421 -27.55 -15.75 1.94
N THR A 422 -28.36 -16.67 1.43
CA THR A 422 -29.35 -16.40 0.37
C THR A 422 -30.26 -15.20 0.71
N ALA A 423 -30.66 -15.07 1.97
CA ALA A 423 -31.47 -13.95 2.44
C ALA A 423 -30.70 -12.61 2.39
N SER A 424 -29.41 -12.60 2.75
CA SER A 424 -28.56 -11.41 2.70
C SER A 424 -28.24 -11.01 1.27
N ALA A 425 -27.97 -11.99 0.39
CA ALA A 425 -27.78 -11.74 -1.04
C ALA A 425 -29.04 -11.13 -1.68
N ALA A 426 -30.23 -11.68 -1.37
CA ALA A 426 -31.50 -11.12 -1.84
C ALA A 426 -31.76 -9.70 -1.32
N ARG A 427 -31.41 -9.42 -0.05
CA ARG A 427 -31.52 -8.07 0.53
C ARG A 427 -30.58 -7.08 -0.18
N LEU A 428 -29.33 -7.46 -0.40
CA LEU A 428 -28.35 -6.67 -1.13
C LEU A 428 -28.82 -6.34 -2.56
N LEU A 429 -29.37 -7.32 -3.27
CA LEU A 429 -29.94 -7.10 -4.61
C LEU A 429 -31.14 -6.15 -4.58
N LYS A 430 -32.01 -6.23 -3.56
CA LYS A 430 -33.11 -5.28 -3.37
C LYS A 430 -32.61 -3.87 -3.05
N PHE A 431 -31.56 -3.73 -2.25
CA PHE A 431 -30.92 -2.44 -1.99
C PHE A 431 -30.41 -1.81 -3.28
N PHE A 432 -29.68 -2.57 -4.11
CA PHE A 432 -29.23 -2.10 -5.42
C PHE A 432 -30.39 -1.74 -6.35
N SER A 433 -31.44 -2.57 -6.40
CA SER A 433 -32.66 -2.29 -7.16
C SER A 433 -33.29 -0.95 -6.76
N GLY A 434 -33.42 -0.69 -5.46
CA GLY A 434 -33.96 0.57 -4.94
C GLY A 434 -33.06 1.78 -5.25
N LEU A 435 -31.75 1.63 -5.11
CA LEU A 435 -30.77 2.68 -5.41
C LEU A 435 -30.78 3.05 -6.90
N ILE A 436 -30.74 2.06 -7.78
CA ILE A 436 -30.75 2.25 -9.24
C ILE A 436 -32.06 2.92 -9.65
N ASP A 437 -33.22 2.45 -9.18
CA ASP A 437 -34.52 3.04 -9.48
C ASP A 437 -34.60 4.51 -9.01
N ALA A 438 -34.12 4.79 -7.79
CA ALA A 438 -34.12 6.15 -7.23
C ALA A 438 -33.23 7.11 -8.04
N VAL A 439 -32.02 6.69 -8.41
CA VAL A 439 -31.10 7.52 -9.21
C VAL A 439 -31.63 7.68 -10.64
N LYS A 440 -32.07 6.61 -11.32
CA LYS A 440 -32.60 6.70 -12.69
C LYS A 440 -33.86 7.55 -12.78
N LYS A 441 -34.73 7.55 -11.77
CA LYS A 441 -35.90 8.46 -11.69
C LYS A 441 -35.50 9.93 -11.65
N LYS A 442 -34.39 10.27 -10.97
CA LYS A 442 -33.95 11.66 -10.79
C LYS A 442 -33.01 12.12 -11.90
N ALA A 443 -32.12 11.25 -12.35
CA ALA A 443 -31.02 11.55 -13.27
C ALA A 443 -31.31 11.13 -14.73
N GLY A 444 -32.37 10.37 -14.96
CA GLY A 444 -32.76 9.82 -16.26
C GLY A 444 -32.26 8.38 -16.47
N PRO A 445 -32.81 7.68 -17.49
CA PRO A 445 -32.52 6.26 -17.74
C PRO A 445 -31.07 5.98 -18.12
N GLY A 446 -30.36 6.98 -18.66
CA GLY A 446 -28.94 6.87 -19.01
C GLY A 446 -27.98 7.02 -17.83
N ALA A 447 -28.44 6.95 -16.57
CA ALA A 447 -27.56 6.84 -15.41
C ALA A 447 -27.25 5.36 -15.15
N GLN A 448 -26.09 4.91 -15.63
CA GLN A 448 -25.72 3.51 -15.63
C GLN A 448 -24.91 3.11 -14.40
N PHE A 449 -25.08 1.86 -14.00
CA PHE A 449 -24.38 1.23 -12.89
C PHE A 449 -23.58 0.06 -13.41
N VAL A 450 -22.40 -0.15 -12.82
CA VAL A 450 -21.58 -1.33 -13.11
C VAL A 450 -21.28 -2.04 -11.82
N ILE A 451 -21.57 -3.33 -11.74
CA ILE A 451 -21.37 -4.15 -10.53
C ILE A 451 -20.53 -5.37 -10.90
N CYS A 452 -19.51 -5.70 -10.10
CA CYS A 452 -18.65 -6.85 -10.32
C CYS A 452 -18.70 -7.85 -9.15
N SER A 453 -18.80 -9.14 -9.45
CA SER A 453 -18.72 -10.24 -8.49
C SER A 453 -17.91 -11.42 -9.05
N ILE A 454 -17.45 -12.32 -8.18
CA ILE A 454 -16.93 -13.61 -8.63
C ILE A 454 -18.09 -14.48 -9.10
N ASP A 455 -19.04 -14.70 -8.19
CA ASP A 455 -20.20 -15.56 -8.42
C ASP A 455 -21.28 -14.87 -9.24
N GLU A 456 -22.11 -15.66 -9.90
CA GLU A 456 -23.25 -15.16 -10.66
C GLU A 456 -24.39 -14.75 -9.71
N PRO A 457 -24.93 -13.53 -9.82
CA PRO A 457 -26.04 -13.09 -8.97
C PRO A 457 -27.35 -13.77 -9.38
N GLU A 458 -28.18 -14.12 -8.39
CA GLU A 458 -29.58 -14.47 -8.63
C GLU A 458 -30.42 -13.20 -8.84
N ILE A 459 -30.26 -12.52 -9.98
CA ILE A 459 -30.83 -11.18 -10.26
C ILE A 459 -32.34 -11.12 -9.98
N LYS A 460 -33.08 -12.21 -10.21
CA LYS A 460 -34.52 -12.33 -9.93
C LYS A 460 -34.86 -12.04 -8.46
N ALA A 461 -33.97 -12.34 -7.52
CA ALA A 461 -34.16 -12.05 -6.10
C ALA A 461 -34.18 -10.54 -5.78
N GLY A 462 -33.63 -9.70 -6.66
CA GLY A 462 -33.70 -8.23 -6.59
C GLY A 462 -35.00 -7.61 -7.13
N GLY A 463 -35.90 -8.43 -7.68
CA GLY A 463 -37.20 -8.01 -8.23
C GLY A 463 -37.18 -7.64 -9.72
N GLU A 464 -38.38 -7.52 -10.30
CA GLU A 464 -38.59 -7.30 -11.74
C GLU A 464 -37.86 -6.06 -12.28
N LYS A 465 -37.87 -4.96 -11.52
CA LYS A 465 -37.15 -3.73 -11.89
C LYS A 465 -35.66 -3.93 -12.08
N LEU A 466 -35.01 -4.74 -11.24
CA LEU A 466 -33.58 -5.00 -11.38
C LEU A 466 -33.31 -5.81 -12.63
N VAL A 467 -34.16 -6.80 -12.93
CA VAL A 467 -34.06 -7.63 -14.14
C VAL A 467 -34.20 -6.78 -15.41
N GLU A 468 -35.11 -5.81 -15.43
CA GLU A 468 -35.31 -4.92 -16.57
C GLU A 468 -34.18 -3.90 -16.77
N GLN A 469 -33.48 -3.52 -15.70
CA GLN A 469 -32.51 -2.44 -15.72
C GLN A 469 -31.04 -2.90 -15.72
N MET A 470 -30.79 -4.19 -15.47
CA MET A 470 -29.46 -4.77 -15.29
C MET A 470 -29.24 -5.98 -16.21
N HIS A 471 -28.26 -5.88 -17.11
CA HIS A 471 -27.82 -6.98 -17.95
C HIS A 471 -26.65 -7.74 -17.32
N LEU A 472 -26.70 -9.06 -17.37
CA LEU A 472 -25.62 -9.92 -16.91
C LEU A 472 -24.59 -10.15 -18.02
N LEU A 473 -23.33 -9.83 -17.74
CA LEU A 473 -22.16 -10.16 -18.57
C LEU A 473 -21.30 -11.18 -17.84
N LYS A 474 -21.32 -12.43 -18.31
CA LYS A 474 -20.48 -13.51 -17.77
C LYS A 474 -19.15 -13.55 -18.50
N LEU A 475 -18.06 -13.27 -17.79
CA LEU A 475 -16.71 -13.41 -18.33
C LEU A 475 -16.21 -14.84 -18.14
N SER A 476 -15.89 -15.48 -19.26
CA SER A 476 -15.16 -16.75 -19.26
C SER A 476 -13.67 -16.52 -19.04
N SER A 477 -12.99 -17.58 -18.60
CA SER A 477 -11.54 -17.70 -18.65
C SER A 477 -11.03 -17.44 -20.08
N TRP A 478 -9.80 -16.94 -20.19
CA TRP A 478 -9.23 -16.55 -21.48
C TRP A 478 -8.95 -17.80 -22.32
N SER A 479 -9.22 -17.70 -23.62
CA SER A 479 -8.81 -18.73 -24.58
C SER A 479 -7.29 -18.79 -24.71
N SER A 480 -6.79 -19.92 -25.20
CA SER A 480 -5.36 -20.09 -25.48
C SER A 480 -4.82 -19.01 -26.44
N ASP A 481 -5.62 -18.61 -27.43
CA ASP A 481 -5.25 -17.57 -28.39
C ASP A 481 -5.17 -16.19 -27.72
N GLU A 482 -6.15 -15.84 -26.87
CA GLU A 482 -6.11 -14.57 -26.12
C GLU A 482 -4.92 -14.50 -25.15
N LEU A 483 -4.58 -15.61 -24.49
CA LEU A 483 -3.40 -15.68 -23.63
C LEU A 483 -2.10 -15.59 -24.43
N LEU A 484 -2.06 -16.18 -25.62
CA LEU A 484 -0.90 -16.12 -26.51
C LEU A 484 -0.71 -14.70 -27.03
N ASP A 485 -1.78 -13.99 -27.37
CA ASP A 485 -1.73 -12.58 -27.75
C ASP A 485 -1.28 -11.70 -26.58
N LEU A 486 -1.69 -12.00 -25.34
CA LEU A 486 -1.18 -11.32 -24.15
C LEU A 486 0.31 -11.58 -23.95
N ALA A 487 0.78 -12.82 -24.09
CA ALA A 487 2.20 -13.16 -24.03
C ALA A 487 3.01 -12.39 -25.08
N ARG A 488 2.56 -12.40 -26.34
CA ARG A 488 3.18 -11.64 -27.44
C ARG A 488 3.24 -10.14 -27.15
N ALA A 489 2.16 -9.57 -26.62
CA ALA A 489 2.12 -8.15 -26.27
C ALA A 489 3.14 -7.82 -25.16
N ILE A 490 3.25 -8.67 -24.14
CA ILE A 490 4.23 -8.52 -23.06
C ILE A 490 5.66 -8.62 -23.60
N GLU A 491 5.96 -9.65 -24.38
CA GLU A 491 7.30 -9.90 -24.92
C GLU A 491 7.72 -8.84 -25.95
N SER A 492 6.78 -8.34 -26.76
CA SER A 492 7.02 -7.23 -27.67
C SER A 492 7.34 -5.94 -26.92
N ALA A 493 6.68 -5.70 -25.78
CA ALA A 493 6.93 -4.51 -24.96
C ALA A 493 8.20 -4.67 -24.11
N ILE A 494 8.59 -5.89 -23.75
CA ILE A 494 9.76 -6.18 -22.92
C ILE A 494 10.60 -7.28 -23.59
N PRO A 495 11.46 -6.93 -24.58
CA PRO A 495 12.20 -7.92 -25.36
C PRO A 495 13.09 -8.86 -24.53
N THR A 496 13.54 -8.44 -23.35
CA THR A 496 14.31 -9.28 -22.41
C THR A 496 13.50 -10.47 -21.85
N LEU A 497 12.18 -10.45 -22.00
CA LEU A 497 11.26 -11.50 -21.56
C LEU A 497 10.84 -12.46 -22.67
N GLN A 498 11.34 -12.28 -23.89
CA GLN A 498 11.01 -13.14 -25.02
C GLN A 498 11.29 -14.61 -24.70
N THR A 499 10.31 -15.47 -25.00
CA THR A 499 10.40 -16.91 -24.83
C THR A 499 10.57 -17.60 -26.19
N GLN A 500 11.35 -18.67 -26.25
CA GLN A 500 11.53 -19.44 -27.49
C GLN A 500 10.52 -20.59 -27.60
N GLY A 501 9.76 -20.62 -28.70
CA GLY A 501 9.02 -21.81 -29.18
C GLY A 501 8.19 -22.56 -28.13
N LEU A 502 8.62 -23.79 -27.79
CA LEU A 502 7.92 -24.81 -26.99
C LEU A 502 7.44 -24.35 -25.60
N LEU A 503 8.03 -23.30 -25.04
CA LEU A 503 7.65 -22.72 -23.75
C LEU A 503 6.28 -22.05 -23.77
N ASN A 504 5.87 -21.49 -24.91
CA ASN A 504 4.58 -20.81 -25.02
C ASN A 504 3.41 -21.79 -24.87
N SER A 505 3.44 -22.96 -25.52
CA SER A 505 2.35 -23.94 -25.38
C SER A 505 2.22 -24.49 -23.96
N ALA A 506 3.33 -24.73 -23.27
CA ALA A 506 3.33 -25.23 -21.89
C ALA A 506 2.85 -24.16 -20.90
N LEU A 507 3.31 -22.92 -21.05
CA LEU A 507 2.92 -21.78 -20.21
C LEU A 507 1.43 -21.44 -20.37
N ILE A 508 0.93 -21.44 -21.60
CA ILE A 508 -0.49 -21.17 -21.90
C ILE A 508 -1.37 -22.29 -21.33
N GLY A 509 -0.92 -23.55 -21.44
CA GLY A 509 -1.57 -24.69 -20.77
C GLY A 509 -1.61 -24.53 -19.24
N ALA A 510 -0.48 -24.14 -18.63
CA ALA A 510 -0.39 -23.92 -17.19
C ALA A 510 -1.28 -22.76 -16.71
N ALA A 511 -1.36 -21.67 -17.48
CA ALA A 511 -2.17 -20.51 -17.15
C ALA A 511 -3.67 -20.83 -17.06
N SER A 512 -4.15 -21.91 -17.70
CA SER A 512 -5.54 -22.40 -17.58
C SER A 512 -6.60 -21.28 -17.75
N GLY A 513 -6.35 -20.34 -18.67
CA GLY A 513 -7.25 -19.20 -18.92
C GLY A 513 -7.10 -17.99 -17.99
N SER A 514 -6.08 -17.94 -17.13
CA SER A 514 -5.81 -16.82 -16.22
C SER A 514 -4.74 -15.86 -16.77
N PRO A 515 -5.08 -14.63 -17.19
CA PRO A 515 -4.09 -13.63 -17.61
C PRO A 515 -3.27 -13.13 -16.41
N ARG A 516 -3.83 -13.18 -15.19
CA ARG A 516 -3.13 -12.83 -13.96
C ARG A 516 -1.97 -13.80 -13.71
N PHE A 517 -2.20 -15.09 -13.89
CA PHE A 517 -1.17 -16.11 -13.80
C PHE A 517 -0.03 -15.81 -14.78
N LEU A 518 -0.37 -15.54 -16.05
CA LEU A 518 0.63 -15.24 -17.08
C LEU A 518 1.47 -14.00 -16.74
N LYS A 519 0.84 -12.92 -16.24
CA LYS A 519 1.58 -11.73 -15.79
C LYS A 519 2.47 -12.01 -14.57
N SER A 520 1.99 -12.81 -13.61
CA SER A 520 2.79 -13.24 -12.45
C SER A 520 4.03 -14.01 -12.86
N PHE A 521 3.92 -14.88 -13.86
CA PHE A 521 5.05 -15.60 -14.44
C PHE A 521 6.11 -14.64 -14.99
N TYR A 522 5.72 -13.69 -15.84
CA TYR A 522 6.65 -12.71 -16.39
C TYR A 522 7.28 -11.80 -15.32
N LYS A 523 6.53 -11.43 -14.28
CA LYS A 523 7.08 -10.71 -13.11
C LYS A 523 8.15 -11.51 -12.39
N ARG A 524 7.90 -12.81 -12.18
CA ARG A 524 8.88 -13.70 -11.55
C ARG A 524 10.13 -13.86 -12.40
N ARG A 525 9.97 -13.99 -13.72
CA ARG A 525 11.10 -14.03 -14.66
C ARG A 525 11.97 -12.76 -14.60
N LEU A 526 11.36 -11.59 -14.40
CA LEU A 526 12.10 -10.34 -14.15
C LEU A 526 12.88 -10.37 -12.82
N SER A 527 12.37 -11.05 -11.79
CA SER A 527 12.98 -11.09 -10.46
C SER A 527 14.08 -12.14 -10.28
N VAL A 528 13.99 -13.29 -10.97
CA VAL A 528 14.92 -14.43 -10.82
C VAL A 528 16.07 -14.41 -11.86
N GLY A 529 15.96 -13.59 -12.91
CA GLY A 529 16.87 -13.65 -14.06
C GLY A 529 16.50 -14.75 -15.06
N GLN A 530 17.23 -14.86 -16.18
CA GLN A 530 16.89 -15.68 -17.36
C GLN A 530 16.89 -17.22 -17.15
N ASN A 531 16.78 -17.72 -15.92
CA ASN A 531 16.74 -19.17 -15.65
C ASN A 531 15.32 -19.72 -15.88
N GLU A 532 15.03 -20.12 -17.12
CA GLU A 532 13.69 -20.47 -17.61
C GLU A 532 13.06 -21.69 -16.90
N THR A 533 13.88 -22.68 -16.52
CA THR A 533 13.45 -23.94 -15.89
C THR A 533 13.02 -23.76 -14.43
N GLU A 534 13.59 -22.77 -13.75
CA GLU A 534 13.34 -22.48 -12.33
C GLU A 534 12.05 -21.66 -12.16
N ALA A 535 11.77 -20.75 -13.08
CA ALA A 535 10.50 -20.00 -13.12
C ALA A 535 9.29 -20.92 -13.37
N MET A 536 9.40 -21.87 -14.31
CA MET A 536 8.29 -22.77 -14.67
C MET A 536 7.94 -23.79 -13.57
N SER A 537 8.95 -24.32 -12.88
CA SER A 537 8.76 -25.27 -11.77
C SER A 537 8.10 -24.61 -10.54
N LEU A 538 8.45 -23.35 -10.25
CA LEU A 538 7.82 -22.56 -9.18
C LEU A 538 6.37 -22.17 -9.48
N GLU A 539 6.02 -21.93 -10.75
CA GLU A 539 4.67 -21.52 -11.16
C GLU A 539 3.67 -22.69 -11.18
N ILE A 540 4.08 -23.86 -11.67
CA ILE A 540 3.25 -25.09 -11.64
C ILE A 540 2.92 -25.45 -10.19
N THR A 541 3.92 -25.37 -9.30
CA THR A 541 3.74 -25.61 -7.86
C THR A 541 2.80 -24.57 -7.23
N ALA A 542 2.82 -23.30 -7.67
CA ALA A 542 1.93 -22.26 -7.18
C ALA A 542 0.49 -22.36 -7.73
N GLY A 543 0.33 -22.77 -9.00
CA GLY A 543 -0.97 -23.01 -9.64
C GLY A 543 -1.74 -24.17 -9.01
N ASP A 544 -1.02 -25.21 -8.56
CA ASP A 544 -1.61 -26.31 -7.79
C ASP A 544 -2.06 -25.86 -6.39
N PHE A 545 -1.41 -24.86 -5.79
CA PHE A 545 -1.81 -24.26 -4.52
C PHE A 545 -3.05 -23.35 -4.63
N GLU A 546 -3.21 -22.61 -5.73
CA GLU A 546 -4.43 -21.81 -5.98
C GLU A 546 -5.63 -22.72 -6.33
N LYS A 547 -5.42 -23.79 -7.12
CA LYS A 547 -6.48 -24.76 -7.43
C LYS A 547 -7.00 -25.49 -6.18
N ASN A 548 -6.11 -25.85 -5.25
CA ASN A 548 -6.49 -26.53 -4.01
C ASN A 548 -7.23 -25.63 -2.99
N LYS A 549 -7.25 -24.31 -3.18
CA LYS A 549 -8.07 -23.38 -2.37
C LYS A 549 -9.52 -23.25 -2.85
N VAL A 550 -9.83 -23.69 -4.07
CA VAL A 550 -11.18 -23.60 -4.67
C VAL A 550 -12.01 -24.87 -4.36
N HIS A 551 -11.40 -25.88 -3.75
CA HIS A 551 -12.05 -27.14 -3.35
C HIS A 551 -12.01 -27.41 -1.84
N SER A 552 -11.68 -26.39 -1.04
CA SER A 552 -11.76 -26.39 0.43
C SER A 552 -12.59 -25.21 0.89
#